data_AF-A0A945CPB4-F1
#
_entry.id   AF-A0A945CPB4-F1
#
_cell.length_a   1.000
_cell.length_b   1.000
_cell.length_c   1.000
_cell.angle_alpha   90.00
_cell.angle_beta   90.00
_cell.angle_gamma   90.00
#
_symmetry.space_group_name_H-M   'P 1'
#
loop_
_entity.id
_entity.type
_entity.pdbx_description
1 polymer ?
#
loop_
_entity_poly.entity_id
_entity_poly.type
_entity_poly.pdbx_seq_one_letter_code
_entity_poly.pdbx_strand_id
1 'polypeptide(L)'
;MRFRMGLTVLLCAALVQGAFAGELPSIFGEQQEQMQVWPLAAGGDDWEEPSLGVAEEPMTEYGKPEKSPRRAFLFSLLLPGAGEFYAGSKKKAAIFFGLEAVAAGLYFSSNSKGNDVEDEFRAVADEHWDVEAYLAWRSTTRAIRNNSFTHALPCSSYVETYLETGEFGGCSSSEVQQYYELLGKYDQFVAGWDDLKDERTGNAIAAYTEIDSVENVVSELRLDYEVQRDDSNQYLKRATNIAGLLLVNHVISAIDAARTARGRAQGVDPATLERRTRFLFTLHQGSRGEVPMLMAFKPFD
;
A
#
# COMPACT_ATOMS: atom_id res chain seq x y z
N MET A 1 -40.86 -36.46 0.36
CA MET A 1 -39.40 -36.31 0.54
C MET A 1 -39.03 -34.86 0.24
N ARG A 2 -38.62 -34.09 1.26
CA ARG A 2 -38.13 -32.71 1.11
C ARG A 2 -36.62 -32.75 1.21
N PHE A 3 -35.89 -32.32 0.18
CA PHE A 3 -34.46 -32.04 0.29
C PHE A 3 -34.25 -30.52 0.38
N ARG A 4 -33.60 -30.11 1.47
CA ARG A 4 -33.07 -28.77 1.75
C ARG A 4 -31.55 -28.79 1.50
N MET A 5 -30.99 -27.58 1.44
CA MET A 5 -29.56 -27.19 1.46
C MET A 5 -28.93 -27.03 0.07
N GLY A 6 -28.20 -25.97 -0.23
CA GLY A 6 -27.80 -24.81 0.58
C GLY A 6 -26.89 -23.95 -0.31
N LEU A 7 -27.15 -22.64 -0.33
CA LEU A 7 -26.39 -21.66 -1.10
C LEU A 7 -25.03 -21.43 -0.41
N THR A 8 -23.96 -21.91 -1.01
CA THR A 8 -22.59 -21.66 -0.55
C THR A 8 -22.17 -20.25 -0.95
N VAL A 9 -22.10 -19.34 0.01
CA VAL A 9 -21.43 -18.05 -0.14
C VAL A 9 -19.94 -18.31 0.09
N LEU A 10 -19.15 -18.27 -0.98
CA LEU A 10 -17.70 -18.24 -0.93
C LEU A 10 -17.27 -16.91 -0.29
N LEU A 11 -16.81 -17.00 0.95
CA LEU A 11 -16.17 -15.92 1.67
C LEU A 11 -14.72 -15.83 1.14
N CYS A 12 -14.45 -14.92 0.21
CA CYS A 12 -13.08 -14.54 -0.13
C CYS A 12 -12.52 -13.64 1.00
N ALA A 13 -12.13 -14.28 2.11
CA ALA A 13 -11.32 -13.68 3.15
C ALA A 13 -9.92 -14.29 3.10
N ALA A 14 -9.21 -14.05 2.00
CA ALA A 14 -7.79 -14.31 1.87
C ALA A 14 -7.29 -13.41 0.74
N LEU A 15 -6.47 -12.42 1.11
CA LEU A 15 -5.39 -11.76 0.33
C LEU A 15 -5.10 -10.37 0.92
N VAL A 16 -4.74 -10.33 2.21
CA VAL A 16 -4.02 -9.17 2.82
C VAL A 16 -2.79 -9.65 3.60
N GLN A 17 -2.29 -10.86 3.35
CA GLN A 17 -1.10 -11.39 4.04
C GLN A 17 0.23 -11.15 3.31
N GLY A 18 0.27 -10.32 2.26
CA GLY A 18 1.48 -10.15 1.43
C GLY A 18 2.29 -8.86 1.61
N ALA A 19 1.78 -7.83 2.29
CA ALA A 19 2.35 -6.47 2.17
C ALA A 19 2.81 -5.79 3.47
N PHE A 20 2.86 -6.51 4.60
CA PHE A 20 3.35 -5.96 5.87
C PHE A 20 4.36 -6.91 6.54
N ALA A 21 5.48 -7.16 5.86
CA ALA A 21 6.69 -7.70 6.48
C ALA A 21 7.68 -6.53 6.70
N GLY A 22 7.39 -5.72 7.70
CA GLY A 22 8.27 -4.65 8.18
C GLY A 22 7.86 -4.32 9.60
N GLU A 23 8.75 -4.56 10.55
CA GLU A 23 8.52 -4.33 11.98
C GLU A 23 8.09 -2.87 12.22
N LEU A 24 6.87 -2.69 12.71
CA LEU A 24 6.43 -1.39 13.22
C LEU A 24 7.18 -1.13 14.55
N PRO A 25 7.86 0.02 14.71
CA PRO A 25 8.45 0.38 15.99
C PRO A 25 7.33 0.58 17.03
N SER A 26 7.49 -0.07 18.18
CA SER A 26 6.55 -0.04 19.30
C SER A 26 6.43 1.39 19.88
N ILE A 27 5.29 2.04 19.64
CA ILE A 27 4.98 3.39 20.19
C ILE A 27 4.38 3.34 21.61
N PHE A 28 4.30 2.17 22.24
CA PHE A 28 3.81 2.04 23.62
C PHE A 28 4.88 1.47 24.54
N GLY A 29 5.78 2.35 24.98
CA GLY A 29 6.69 2.12 26.11
C GLY A 29 6.02 2.53 27.43
N GLU A 30 6.11 1.62 28.40
CA GLU A 30 6.01 1.81 29.86
C GLU A 30 4.80 2.55 30.44
N GLN A 31 3.64 1.89 30.42
CA GLN A 31 2.71 1.90 31.57
C GLN A 31 2.08 0.51 31.74
N GLN A 32 2.91 -0.47 32.09
CA GLN A 32 2.46 -1.77 32.61
C GLN A 32 3.01 -1.94 34.03
N GLU A 33 2.37 -1.32 35.02
CA GLU A 33 2.50 -1.77 36.40
C GLU A 33 1.20 -1.45 37.16
N GLN A 34 0.27 -2.41 37.11
CA GLN A 34 -0.54 -2.91 38.23
C GLN A 34 -1.60 -3.89 37.70
N MET A 35 -1.16 -5.10 37.34
CA MET A 35 -2.00 -6.28 37.43
C MET A 35 -1.53 -7.08 38.64
N GLN A 36 -2.19 -6.89 39.78
CA GLN A 36 -2.06 -7.79 40.91
C GLN A 36 -2.66 -9.14 40.53
N VAL A 37 -1.81 -10.16 40.45
CA VAL A 37 -2.19 -11.56 40.34
C VAL A 37 -2.57 -12.04 41.75
N TRP A 38 -3.79 -12.57 41.91
CA TRP A 38 -4.20 -13.26 43.14
C TRP A 38 -4.13 -14.78 42.91
N PRO A 39 -3.61 -15.59 43.86
CA PRO A 39 -3.52 -17.03 43.69
C PRO A 39 -4.89 -17.69 43.88
N LEU A 40 -5.21 -18.62 42.99
CA LEU A 40 -6.29 -19.59 43.15
C LEU A 40 -5.97 -20.50 44.34
N ALA A 41 -6.74 -20.38 45.42
CA ALA A 41 -6.80 -21.37 46.49
C ALA A 41 -8.16 -22.08 46.40
N ALA A 42 -8.10 -23.40 46.27
CA ALA A 42 -9.24 -24.30 46.28
C ALA A 42 -9.86 -24.41 47.69
N GLY A 43 -11.18 -24.52 47.76
CA GLY A 43 -11.89 -25.02 48.94
C GLY A 43 -13.19 -24.28 49.25
N GLY A 44 -14.30 -25.01 49.24
CA GLY A 44 -15.57 -24.57 49.83
C GLY A 44 -16.72 -24.65 48.85
N ASP A 45 -17.46 -25.75 48.96
CA ASP A 45 -18.68 -26.08 48.22
C ASP A 45 -19.76 -25.01 48.44
N ASP A 46 -20.16 -24.32 47.38
CA ASP A 46 -21.49 -23.71 47.20
C ASP A 46 -21.58 -23.18 45.76
N TRP A 47 -21.90 -24.09 44.82
CA TRP A 47 -22.16 -23.72 43.43
C TRP A 47 -23.64 -23.36 43.27
N GLU A 48 -23.97 -22.07 43.39
CA GLU A 48 -25.14 -21.55 42.66
C GLU A 48 -24.78 -21.53 41.16
N GLU A 49 -25.56 -22.22 40.34
CA GLU A 49 -25.41 -22.14 38.88
C GLU A 49 -25.52 -20.68 38.44
N PRO A 50 -24.53 -20.12 37.72
CA PRO A 50 -24.72 -18.87 37.01
C PRO A 50 -25.71 -19.18 35.91
N SER A 51 -26.99 -18.88 36.15
CA SER A 51 -27.96 -18.80 35.07
C SER A 51 -27.35 -17.88 34.01
N LEU A 52 -27.21 -18.41 32.79
CA LEU A 52 -26.87 -17.64 31.61
C LEU A 52 -28.01 -16.64 31.37
N GLY A 53 -27.99 -15.56 32.13
CA GLY A 53 -28.73 -14.35 31.86
C GLY A 53 -28.20 -13.84 30.54
N VAL A 54 -28.89 -14.19 29.46
CA VAL A 54 -28.85 -13.43 28.23
C VAL A 54 -29.20 -12.01 28.65
N ALA A 55 -28.19 -11.15 28.81
CA ALA A 55 -28.43 -9.75 29.11
C ALA A 55 -29.29 -9.21 27.98
N GLU A 56 -30.58 -8.99 28.27
CA GLU A 56 -31.53 -8.48 27.30
C GLU A 56 -30.97 -7.15 26.78
N GLU A 57 -30.66 -7.08 25.48
CA GLU A 57 -30.15 -5.84 24.90
C GLU A 57 -31.21 -4.75 25.13
N PRO A 58 -30.83 -3.55 25.63
CA PRO A 58 -31.78 -2.50 25.92
C PRO A 58 -32.62 -2.25 24.68
N MET A 59 -33.93 -2.29 24.89
CA MET A 59 -34.91 -2.17 23.84
C MET A 59 -35.15 -0.69 23.55
N THR A 60 -35.11 -0.33 22.27
CA THR A 60 -35.60 0.97 21.81
C THR A 60 -37.04 1.19 22.27
N GLU A 61 -37.49 2.45 22.28
CA GLU A 61 -38.89 2.87 22.52
C GLU A 61 -39.92 2.11 21.65
N TYR A 62 -39.48 1.49 20.55
CA TYR A 62 -40.27 0.69 19.60
C TYR A 62 -40.05 -0.83 19.70
N GLY A 63 -39.42 -1.34 20.77
CA GLY A 63 -39.28 -2.77 21.03
C GLY A 63 -38.31 -3.52 20.09
N LYS A 64 -37.31 -2.85 19.54
CA LYS A 64 -36.18 -3.49 18.83
C LYS A 64 -34.88 -3.33 19.64
N PRO A 65 -33.98 -4.34 19.64
CA PRO A 65 -32.70 -4.23 20.34
C PRO A 65 -31.88 -3.06 19.80
N GLU A 66 -31.39 -2.21 20.71
CA GLU A 66 -30.56 -1.06 20.37
C GLU A 66 -29.27 -1.50 19.68
N LYS A 67 -29.01 -0.94 18.50
CA LYS A 67 -27.79 -1.24 17.74
C LYS A 67 -26.59 -0.58 18.42
N SER A 68 -25.59 -1.38 18.78
CA SER A 68 -24.40 -0.91 19.49
C SER A 68 -23.52 0.01 18.62
N PRO A 69 -23.23 1.26 19.06
CA PRO A 69 -22.34 2.16 18.33
C PRO A 69 -20.92 1.61 18.16
N ARG A 70 -20.41 0.85 19.16
CA ARG A 70 -19.08 0.23 19.09
C ARG A 70 -19.04 -0.86 18.01
N ARG A 71 -20.08 -1.70 17.93
CA ARG A 71 -20.18 -2.72 16.86
C ARG A 71 -20.29 -2.06 15.49
N ALA A 72 -21.11 -1.01 15.36
CA ALA A 72 -21.24 -0.25 14.12
C ALA A 72 -19.89 0.34 13.67
N PHE A 73 -19.15 0.96 14.59
CA PHE A 73 -17.80 1.47 14.31
C PHE A 73 -16.88 0.39 13.76
N LEU A 74 -16.76 -0.75 14.47
CA LEU A 74 -15.84 -1.83 14.10
C LEU A 74 -16.21 -2.46 12.74
N PHE A 75 -17.50 -2.64 12.46
CA PHE A 75 -17.93 -3.15 11.16
C PHE A 75 -17.49 -2.23 10.02
N SER A 76 -17.67 -0.92 10.14
CA SER A 76 -17.26 0.02 9.09
C SER A 76 -15.75 0.28 9.04
N LEU A 77 -15.04 0.07 10.14
CA LEU A 77 -13.58 0.08 10.14
C LEU A 77 -13.01 -1.11 9.36
N LEU A 78 -13.66 -2.27 9.41
CA LEU A 78 -13.26 -3.45 8.64
C LEU A 78 -13.69 -3.35 7.18
N LEU A 79 -14.93 -2.91 6.95
CA LEU A 79 -15.50 -2.77 5.62
C LEU A 79 -16.38 -1.52 5.58
N PRO A 80 -15.96 -0.46 4.87
CA PRO A 80 -16.73 0.77 4.77
C PRO A 80 -18.16 0.51 4.30
N GLY A 81 -19.12 1.09 5.02
CA GLY A 81 -20.55 0.89 4.81
C GLY A 81 -21.19 -0.24 5.63
N ALA A 82 -20.44 -1.21 6.15
CA ALA A 82 -21.00 -2.35 6.87
C ALA A 82 -21.65 -1.96 8.21
N GLY A 83 -21.04 -1.03 8.94
CA GLY A 83 -21.56 -0.47 10.17
C GLY A 83 -22.77 0.43 9.97
N GLU A 84 -22.81 1.21 8.88
CA GLU A 84 -24.00 1.98 8.49
C GLU A 84 -25.14 1.04 8.12
N PHE A 85 -24.84 -0.06 7.43
CA PHE A 85 -25.83 -1.11 7.13
C PHE A 85 -26.36 -1.76 8.42
N TYR A 86 -25.47 -2.11 9.35
CA TYR A 86 -25.84 -2.63 10.68
C TYR A 86 -26.70 -1.64 11.47
N ALA A 87 -26.33 -0.35 11.45
CA ALA A 87 -27.10 0.72 12.05
C ALA A 87 -28.42 0.98 11.31
N GLY A 88 -28.57 0.47 10.07
CA GLY A 88 -29.75 0.48 9.22
C GLY A 88 -29.86 1.70 8.28
N SER A 89 -28.76 2.41 8.00
CA SER A 89 -28.68 3.48 7.01
C SER A 89 -28.17 2.93 5.66
N LYS A 90 -29.08 2.35 4.88
CA LYS A 90 -28.74 1.64 3.63
C LYS A 90 -28.12 2.54 2.56
N LYS A 91 -28.58 3.80 2.45
CA LYS A 91 -28.03 4.76 1.47
C LYS A 91 -26.57 5.08 1.77
N LYS A 92 -26.25 5.38 3.03
CA LYS A 92 -24.87 5.66 3.45
C LYS A 92 -23.99 4.43 3.28
N ALA A 93 -24.49 3.25 3.66
CA ALA A 93 -23.80 1.99 3.42
C ALA A 93 -23.42 1.81 1.95
N ALA A 94 -24.37 2.04 1.03
CA ALA A 94 -24.13 1.93 -0.40
C ALA A 94 -23.11 2.96 -0.92
N ILE A 95 -23.10 4.19 -0.38
CA ILE A 95 -22.14 5.23 -0.75
C ILE A 95 -20.73 4.83 -0.32
N PHE A 96 -20.52 4.51 0.97
CA PHE A 96 -19.20 4.16 1.49
C PHE A 96 -18.63 2.91 0.83
N PHE A 97 -19.46 1.88 0.67
CA PHE A 97 -19.06 0.66 -0.02
C PHE A 97 -18.81 0.89 -1.51
N GLY A 98 -19.62 1.74 -2.17
CA GLY A 98 -19.43 2.08 -3.57
C GLY A 98 -18.12 2.83 -3.83
N LEU A 99 -17.80 3.81 -2.98
CA LEU A 99 -16.51 4.52 -3.01
C LEU A 99 -15.34 3.56 -2.76
N GLU A 100 -15.49 2.66 -1.78
CA GLU A 100 -14.50 1.64 -1.47
C GLU A 100 -14.22 0.74 -2.68
N ALA A 101 -15.27 0.20 -3.30
CA ALA A 101 -15.15 -0.70 -4.45
C ALA A 101 -14.48 -0.02 -5.65
N VAL A 102 -14.83 1.24 -5.94
CA VAL A 102 -14.22 2.01 -7.03
C VAL A 102 -12.75 2.30 -6.74
N ALA A 103 -12.43 2.78 -5.53
CA ALA A 103 -11.07 3.08 -5.14
C ALA A 103 -10.20 1.81 -5.10
N ALA A 104 -10.70 0.69 -4.59
CA ALA A 104 -10.02 -0.59 -4.61
C ALA A 104 -9.72 -1.05 -6.05
N GLY A 105 -10.70 -0.94 -6.96
CA GLY A 105 -10.49 -1.25 -8.38
C GLY A 105 -9.39 -0.40 -9.02
N LEU A 106 -9.36 0.91 -8.74
CA LEU A 106 -8.32 1.82 -9.24
C LEU A 106 -6.95 1.53 -8.62
N TYR A 107 -6.90 1.17 -7.33
CA TYR A 107 -5.69 0.75 -6.64
C TYR A 107 -5.09 -0.50 -7.30
N PHE A 108 -5.87 -1.57 -7.43
CA PHE A 108 -5.38 -2.82 -8.03
C PHE A 108 -4.95 -2.63 -9.48
N SER A 109 -5.70 -1.85 -10.26
CA SER A 109 -5.34 -1.54 -11.65
C SER A 109 -4.03 -0.75 -11.74
N SER A 110 -3.84 0.27 -10.90
CA SER A 110 -2.61 1.09 -10.92
C SER A 110 -1.42 0.32 -10.35
N ASN A 111 -1.62 -0.48 -9.30
CA ASN A 111 -0.57 -1.30 -8.70
C ASN A 111 -0.10 -2.40 -9.64
N SER A 112 -1.03 -3.12 -10.30
CA SER A 112 -0.70 -4.13 -11.31
C SER A 112 0.11 -3.49 -12.42
N LYS A 113 -0.40 -2.41 -13.03
CA LYS A 113 0.30 -1.76 -14.14
C LYS A 113 1.67 -1.20 -13.77
N GLY A 114 1.82 -0.67 -12.55
CA GLY A 114 3.12 -0.22 -12.05
C GLY A 114 4.12 -1.36 -11.94
N ASN A 115 3.69 -2.51 -11.42
CA ASN A 115 4.52 -3.71 -11.32
C ASN A 115 4.82 -4.30 -12.71
N ASP A 116 3.85 -4.36 -13.62
CA ASP A 116 4.05 -4.90 -14.97
C ASP A 116 5.13 -4.08 -15.71
N VAL A 117 5.05 -2.74 -15.64
CA VAL A 117 6.09 -1.85 -16.21
C VAL A 117 7.42 -1.96 -15.46
N GLU A 118 7.39 -2.25 -14.15
CA GLU A 118 8.60 -2.51 -13.37
C GLU A 118 9.35 -3.75 -13.84
N ASP A 119 8.62 -4.82 -14.11
CA ASP A 119 9.19 -6.06 -14.65
C ASP A 119 9.72 -5.84 -16.09
N GLU A 120 9.02 -5.05 -16.91
CA GLU A 120 9.45 -4.68 -18.27
C GLU A 120 10.78 -3.92 -18.27
N PHE A 121 10.91 -2.82 -17.52
CA PHE A 121 12.15 -2.06 -17.52
C PHE A 121 13.31 -2.86 -16.90
N ARG A 122 13.02 -3.71 -15.89
CA ARG A 122 14.04 -4.59 -15.30
C ARG A 122 14.57 -5.59 -16.31
N ALA A 123 13.70 -6.18 -17.12
CA ALA A 123 14.11 -7.07 -18.20
C ALA A 123 15.01 -6.36 -19.22
N VAL A 124 14.73 -5.08 -19.54
CA VAL A 124 15.61 -4.26 -20.40
C VAL A 124 17.00 -4.10 -19.77
N ALA A 125 17.07 -3.82 -18.47
CA ALA A 125 18.37 -3.76 -17.78
C ALA A 125 19.07 -5.12 -17.73
N ASP A 126 18.35 -6.21 -17.49
CA ASP A 126 18.92 -7.57 -17.47
C ASP A 126 19.48 -7.98 -18.84
N GLU A 127 18.87 -7.51 -19.93
CA GLU A 127 19.30 -7.80 -21.30
C GLU A 127 20.45 -6.88 -21.75
N HIS A 128 20.40 -5.60 -21.42
CA HIS A 128 21.25 -4.57 -22.04
C HIS A 128 22.28 -3.91 -21.11
N TRP A 129 22.20 -4.14 -19.79
CA TRP A 129 23.13 -3.57 -18.83
C TRP A 129 24.14 -4.61 -18.33
N ASP A 130 25.39 -4.42 -18.73
CA ASP A 130 26.51 -5.31 -18.43
C ASP A 130 27.29 -4.84 -17.20
N VAL A 131 27.10 -5.58 -16.11
CA VAL A 131 27.77 -5.35 -14.84
C VAL A 131 29.28 -5.54 -14.91
N GLU A 132 29.78 -6.49 -15.70
CA GLU A 132 31.23 -6.71 -15.86
C GLU A 132 31.85 -5.56 -16.63
N ALA A 133 31.20 -5.08 -17.68
CA ALA A 133 31.63 -3.91 -18.44
C ALA A 133 31.71 -2.66 -17.55
N TYR A 134 30.69 -2.44 -16.71
CA TYR A 134 30.70 -1.35 -15.73
C TYR A 134 31.85 -1.48 -14.74
N LEU A 135 32.06 -2.66 -14.13
CA LEU A 135 33.13 -2.89 -13.16
C LEU A 135 34.52 -2.76 -13.79
N ALA A 136 34.70 -3.29 -15.01
CA ALA A 136 35.93 -3.17 -15.78
C ALA A 136 36.24 -1.69 -16.06
N TRP A 137 35.28 -0.93 -16.58
CA TRP A 137 35.42 0.52 -16.79
C TRP A 137 35.76 1.26 -15.49
N ARG A 138 34.99 1.00 -14.42
CA ARG A 138 35.15 1.66 -13.11
C ARG A 138 36.54 1.44 -12.50
N SER A 139 37.16 0.29 -12.78
CA SER A 139 38.50 -0.04 -12.27
C SER A 139 39.65 0.68 -13.00
N THR A 140 39.38 1.35 -14.13
CA THR A 140 40.41 2.02 -14.91
C THR A 140 40.89 3.32 -14.24
N THR A 141 42.18 3.63 -14.35
CA THR A 141 42.74 4.88 -13.83
C THR A 141 42.09 6.12 -14.46
N ARG A 142 41.62 6.03 -15.71
CA ARG A 142 40.89 7.12 -16.36
C ARG A 142 39.53 7.34 -15.71
N ALA A 143 38.77 6.27 -15.50
CA ALA A 143 37.46 6.37 -14.85
C ALA A 143 37.58 7.01 -13.46
N ILE A 144 38.56 6.54 -12.65
CA ILE A 144 38.84 7.06 -11.30
C ILE A 144 39.26 8.54 -11.31
N ARG A 145 40.04 8.99 -12.31
CA ARG A 145 40.52 10.39 -12.34
C ARG A 145 39.49 11.37 -12.86
N ASN A 146 38.63 10.95 -13.79
CA ASN A 146 37.84 11.90 -14.55
C ASN A 146 36.34 11.89 -14.21
N ASN A 147 35.86 10.99 -13.34
CA ASN A 147 34.44 10.85 -13.03
C ASN A 147 34.19 10.98 -11.53
N SER A 148 33.03 11.50 -11.16
CA SER A 148 32.59 11.59 -9.77
C SER A 148 31.77 10.36 -9.39
N PHE A 149 32.37 9.45 -8.62
CA PHE A 149 31.63 8.29 -8.10
C PHE A 149 30.88 8.65 -6.82
N THR A 150 29.56 8.73 -6.90
CA THR A 150 28.70 9.16 -5.78
C THR A 150 28.02 7.99 -5.07
N HIS A 151 27.86 6.85 -5.76
CA HIS A 151 27.13 5.69 -5.22
C HIS A 151 27.91 4.38 -5.44
N ALA A 152 27.80 3.46 -4.48
CA ALA A 152 28.26 2.09 -4.63
C ALA A 152 27.26 1.30 -5.49
N LEU A 153 27.73 0.21 -6.13
CA LEU A 153 26.83 -0.70 -6.84
C LEU A 153 26.14 -1.60 -5.79
N PRO A 154 24.81 -1.55 -5.65
CA PRO A 154 24.07 -2.44 -4.75
C PRO A 154 24.23 -3.89 -5.22
N CYS A 155 24.09 -4.83 -4.29
CA CYS A 155 24.28 -6.26 -4.58
C CYS A 155 25.65 -6.62 -5.18
N SER A 156 26.68 -5.77 -5.07
CA SER A 156 28.00 -6.00 -5.69
C SER A 156 28.69 -7.31 -5.24
N SER A 157 28.41 -7.80 -4.03
CA SER A 157 28.89 -9.09 -3.54
C SER A 157 28.19 -10.32 -4.16
N TYR A 158 27.07 -10.11 -4.86
CA TYR A 158 26.23 -11.16 -5.44
C TYR A 158 26.21 -11.12 -6.98
N VAL A 159 27.08 -10.30 -7.58
CA VAL A 159 27.17 -10.16 -9.05
C VAL A 159 27.51 -11.49 -9.72
N GLU A 160 28.42 -12.28 -9.14
CA GLU A 160 28.78 -13.59 -9.69
C GLU A 160 27.56 -14.54 -9.72
N THR A 161 26.78 -14.58 -8.63
CA THR A 161 25.53 -15.36 -8.59
C THR A 161 24.53 -14.87 -9.62
N TYR A 162 24.33 -13.55 -9.73
CA TYR A 162 23.41 -12.98 -10.71
C TYR A 162 23.82 -13.32 -12.16
N LEU A 163 25.11 -13.27 -12.49
CA LEU A 163 25.60 -13.66 -13.82
C LEU A 163 25.40 -15.15 -14.13
N GLU A 164 25.47 -16.02 -13.12
CA GLU A 164 25.26 -17.46 -13.27
C GLU A 164 23.78 -17.86 -13.32
N THR A 165 22.93 -17.20 -12.54
CA THR A 165 21.55 -17.66 -12.29
C THR A 165 20.47 -16.70 -12.78
N GLY A 166 20.80 -15.45 -13.09
CA GLY A 166 19.85 -14.36 -13.32
C GLY A 166 19.21 -13.82 -12.03
N GLU A 167 19.65 -14.26 -10.84
CA GLU A 167 19.06 -13.87 -9.56
C GLU A 167 20.11 -13.40 -8.55
N PHE A 168 19.83 -12.30 -7.85
CA PHE A 168 20.65 -11.81 -6.73
C PHE A 168 20.40 -12.61 -5.44
N GLY A 169 20.63 -13.92 -5.44
CA GLY A 169 20.17 -14.89 -4.44
C GLY A 169 20.46 -14.64 -2.95
N GLY A 170 21.33 -13.67 -2.61
CA GLY A 170 21.59 -13.23 -1.22
C GLY A 170 21.34 -11.74 -0.96
N CYS A 171 20.87 -10.98 -1.95
CA CYS A 171 20.63 -9.55 -1.83
C CYS A 171 19.21 -9.28 -1.31
N SER A 172 19.04 -8.29 -0.43
CA SER A 172 17.70 -7.93 0.05
C SER A 172 16.86 -7.32 -1.09
N SER A 173 15.54 -7.46 -1.02
CA SER A 173 14.64 -6.90 -2.03
C SER A 173 14.79 -5.38 -2.18
N SER A 174 15.08 -4.65 -1.09
CA SER A 174 15.35 -3.22 -1.14
C SER A 174 16.67 -2.88 -1.85
N GLU A 175 17.70 -3.71 -1.72
CA GLU A 175 18.96 -3.51 -2.42
C GLU A 175 18.85 -3.87 -3.90
N VAL A 176 18.09 -4.90 -4.26
CA VAL A 176 17.76 -5.22 -5.66
C VAL A 176 16.97 -4.08 -6.28
N GLN A 177 15.99 -3.52 -5.56
CA GLN A 177 15.28 -2.33 -6.02
C GLN A 177 16.24 -1.15 -6.25
N GLN A 178 17.18 -0.90 -5.33
CA GLN A 178 18.20 0.13 -5.49
C GLN A 178 19.12 -0.14 -6.67
N TYR A 179 19.51 -1.40 -6.92
CA TYR A 179 20.33 -1.77 -8.07
C TYR A 179 19.71 -1.22 -9.36
N TYR A 180 18.47 -1.61 -9.66
CA TYR A 180 17.74 -1.14 -10.84
C TYR A 180 17.45 0.37 -10.82
N GLU A 181 17.14 0.95 -9.66
CA GLU A 181 16.94 2.41 -9.57
C GLU A 181 18.20 3.15 -9.99
N LEU A 182 19.37 2.72 -9.54
CA LEU A 182 20.62 3.43 -9.77
C LEU A 182 21.08 3.38 -11.24
N LEU A 183 20.83 2.29 -11.97
CA LEU A 183 21.30 2.09 -13.35
C LEU A 183 20.90 3.22 -14.31
N GLY A 184 19.70 3.77 -14.13
CA GLY A 184 19.20 4.92 -14.89
C GLY A 184 19.16 6.22 -14.08
N LYS A 185 19.61 6.29 -12.83
CA LYS A 185 19.46 7.54 -12.04
C LYS A 185 20.72 8.39 -12.04
N TYR A 186 21.89 7.75 -12.10
CA TYR A 186 23.17 8.44 -12.02
C TYR A 186 24.03 8.11 -13.23
N ASP A 187 24.60 9.16 -13.83
CA ASP A 187 25.40 9.05 -15.06
C ASP A 187 26.60 8.13 -14.91
N GLN A 188 27.12 7.92 -13.69
CA GLN A 188 28.21 6.97 -13.45
C GLN A 188 27.88 5.53 -13.91
N PHE A 189 26.61 5.13 -13.94
CA PHE A 189 26.18 3.79 -14.35
C PHE A 189 25.96 3.66 -15.86
N VAL A 190 26.10 4.77 -16.62
CA VAL A 190 25.94 4.77 -18.09
C VAL A 190 26.92 3.80 -18.76
N ALA A 191 28.09 3.56 -18.16
CA ALA A 191 29.14 2.68 -18.68
C ALA A 191 28.80 1.18 -18.76
N GLY A 192 27.69 0.74 -18.15
CA GLY A 192 27.23 -0.64 -18.29
C GLY A 192 26.30 -0.87 -19.49
N TRP A 193 25.74 0.18 -20.10
CA TRP A 193 24.79 0.01 -21.21
C TRP A 193 25.51 -0.42 -22.50
N ASP A 194 24.94 -1.42 -23.18
CA ASP A 194 25.54 -2.07 -24.35
C ASP A 194 25.50 -1.22 -25.63
N ASP A 195 24.59 -0.26 -25.75
CA ASP A 195 24.49 0.71 -26.85
C ASP A 195 25.71 1.65 -26.94
N LEU A 196 26.57 1.63 -25.93
CA LEU A 196 27.82 2.38 -25.88
C LEU A 196 29.05 1.51 -26.18
N LYS A 197 28.86 0.20 -26.45
CA LYS A 197 29.93 -0.73 -26.83
C LYS A 197 30.37 -0.50 -28.28
N ASP A 198 31.69 -0.50 -28.50
CA ASP A 198 32.24 -0.51 -29.86
C ASP A 198 32.19 -1.92 -30.43
N GLU A 199 31.44 -2.09 -31.52
CA GLU A 199 31.25 -3.33 -32.26
C GLU A 199 32.57 -4.04 -32.63
N ARG A 200 33.67 -3.30 -32.82
CA ARG A 200 34.98 -3.84 -33.20
C ARG A 200 35.77 -4.38 -32.02
N THR A 201 35.58 -3.81 -30.83
CA THR A 201 36.38 -4.18 -29.63
C THR A 201 35.57 -4.90 -28.56
N GLY A 202 34.23 -4.89 -28.66
CA GLY A 202 33.31 -5.47 -27.68
C GLY A 202 33.32 -4.75 -26.33
N ASN A 203 34.13 -3.70 -26.18
CA ASN A 203 34.25 -2.96 -24.94
C ASN A 203 33.29 -1.76 -24.97
N ALA A 204 32.58 -1.53 -23.87
CA ALA A 204 31.82 -0.29 -23.60
C ALA A 204 32.69 0.98 -23.70
N ILE A 205 34.01 0.81 -23.82
CA ILE A 205 35.03 1.80 -23.50
C ILE A 205 35.52 2.58 -24.72
N ALA A 206 35.31 2.13 -25.97
CA ALA A 206 35.92 2.85 -27.09
C ALA A 206 35.33 4.26 -27.28
N ALA A 207 34.02 4.46 -27.05
CA ALA A 207 33.40 5.78 -27.06
C ALA A 207 33.94 6.71 -25.96
N TYR A 208 34.24 6.17 -24.76
CA TYR A 208 34.81 6.95 -23.65
C TYR A 208 36.28 7.30 -23.83
N THR A 209 36.98 6.74 -24.84
CA THR A 209 38.37 7.11 -25.07
C THR A 209 38.56 8.51 -25.64
N GLU A 210 37.50 9.12 -26.19
CA GLU A 210 37.49 10.49 -26.73
C GLU A 210 36.88 11.54 -25.78
N ILE A 211 36.14 11.12 -24.75
CA ILE A 211 35.40 12.01 -23.84
C ILE A 211 35.96 11.88 -22.43
N ASP A 212 36.33 13.00 -21.78
CA ASP A 212 37.00 12.96 -20.49
C ASP A 212 36.13 12.34 -19.37
N SER A 213 34.80 12.53 -19.37
CA SER A 213 33.86 12.03 -18.34
C SER A 213 32.64 11.33 -18.96
N VAL A 214 32.15 10.25 -18.33
CA VAL A 214 30.92 9.53 -18.73
C VAL A 214 29.65 10.35 -18.53
N GLU A 215 29.71 11.40 -17.70
CA GLU A 215 28.62 12.36 -17.51
C GLU A 215 28.27 13.11 -18.80
N ASN A 216 29.19 13.15 -19.77
CA ASN A 216 28.96 13.77 -21.08
C ASN A 216 28.45 12.78 -22.15
N VAL A 217 28.15 11.53 -21.76
CA VAL A 217 27.71 10.49 -22.70
C VAL A 217 26.23 10.21 -22.53
N VAL A 218 25.54 10.09 -23.67
CA VAL A 218 24.12 9.80 -23.74
C VAL A 218 23.96 8.38 -24.29
N SER A 219 23.31 7.52 -23.50
CA SER A 219 22.81 6.21 -23.93
C SER A 219 21.31 6.34 -24.22
N GLU A 220 20.89 5.97 -25.43
CA GLU A 220 19.47 6.02 -25.80
C GLU A 220 18.69 4.94 -25.04
N LEU A 221 19.30 3.77 -24.81
CA LEU A 221 18.71 2.71 -23.99
C LEU A 221 18.50 3.15 -22.54
N ARG A 222 19.47 3.83 -21.94
CA ARG A 222 19.32 4.38 -20.59
C ARG A 222 18.19 5.40 -20.53
N LEU A 223 18.07 6.28 -21.52
CA LEU A 223 16.99 7.28 -21.55
C LEU A 223 15.61 6.63 -21.66
N ASP A 224 15.46 5.60 -22.49
CA ASP A 224 14.20 4.86 -22.59
C ASP A 224 13.88 4.09 -21.30
N TYR A 225 14.88 3.43 -20.72
CA TYR A 225 14.78 2.78 -19.40
C TYR A 225 14.32 3.75 -18.31
N GLU A 226 14.87 4.97 -18.29
CA GLU A 226 14.48 6.00 -17.34
C GLU A 226 13.02 6.43 -17.47
N VAL A 227 12.53 6.54 -18.70
CA VAL A 227 11.12 6.86 -18.99
C VAL A 227 10.21 5.74 -18.49
N GLN A 228 10.51 4.48 -18.81
CA GLN A 228 9.72 3.34 -18.34
C GLN A 228 9.72 3.25 -16.79
N ARG A 229 10.87 3.47 -16.16
CA ARG A 229 10.99 3.52 -14.70
C ARG A 229 10.17 4.66 -14.09
N ASP A 230 10.17 5.85 -14.70
CA ASP A 230 9.32 6.95 -14.24
C ASP A 230 7.83 6.62 -14.39
N ASP A 231 7.42 6.00 -15.50
CA ASP A 231 6.04 5.56 -15.72
C ASP A 231 5.58 4.55 -14.66
N SER A 232 6.40 3.53 -14.36
CA SER A 232 6.13 2.59 -13.26
C SER A 232 5.95 3.33 -11.93
N ASN A 233 6.90 4.23 -11.60
CA ASN A 233 6.84 5.03 -10.37
C ASN A 233 5.57 5.89 -10.30
N GLN A 234 5.11 6.46 -11.42
CA GLN A 234 3.88 7.23 -11.47
C GLN A 234 2.65 6.36 -11.16
N TYR A 235 2.58 5.14 -11.70
CA TYR A 235 1.50 4.18 -11.40
C TYR A 235 1.52 3.72 -9.92
N LEU A 236 2.68 3.36 -9.39
CA LEU A 236 2.84 2.93 -8.00
C LEU A 236 2.56 4.07 -7.00
N LYS A 237 2.96 5.30 -7.34
CA LYS A 237 2.62 6.50 -6.56
C LYS A 237 1.12 6.79 -6.61
N ARG A 238 0.47 6.60 -7.75
CA ARG A 238 -0.99 6.70 -7.86
C ARG A 238 -1.67 5.66 -6.99
N ALA A 239 -1.22 4.40 -7.02
CA ALA A 239 -1.73 3.35 -6.14
C ALA A 239 -1.57 3.72 -4.66
N THR A 240 -0.40 4.24 -4.26
CA THR A 240 -0.13 4.71 -2.90
C THR A 240 -1.10 5.82 -2.46
N ASN A 241 -1.34 6.81 -3.33
CA ASN A 241 -2.31 7.87 -3.05
C ASN A 241 -3.74 7.32 -2.88
N ILE A 242 -4.14 6.34 -3.70
CA ILE A 242 -5.44 5.69 -3.60
C ILE A 242 -5.55 4.88 -2.30
N ALA A 243 -4.49 4.18 -1.89
CA ALA A 243 -4.45 3.48 -0.60
C ALA A 243 -4.67 4.45 0.58
N GLY A 244 -4.11 5.66 0.51
CA GLY A 244 -4.42 6.72 1.46
C GLY A 244 -5.90 7.12 1.46
N LEU A 245 -6.53 7.24 0.30
CA LEU A 245 -7.97 7.53 0.18
C LEU A 245 -8.84 6.42 0.75
N LEU A 246 -8.48 5.15 0.53
CA LEU A 246 -9.17 3.99 1.14
C LEU A 246 -9.13 4.10 2.66
N LEU A 247 -7.96 4.37 3.25
CA LEU A 247 -7.84 4.53 4.71
C LEU A 247 -8.72 5.66 5.25
N VAL A 248 -8.75 6.81 4.56
CA VAL A 248 -9.64 7.92 4.92
C VAL A 248 -11.12 7.51 4.84
N ASN A 249 -11.51 6.76 3.80
CA ASN A 249 -12.86 6.23 3.66
C ASN A 249 -13.25 5.31 4.82
N HIS A 250 -12.36 4.40 5.23
CA HIS A 250 -12.53 3.54 6.41
C HIS A 250 -12.76 4.33 7.69
N VAL A 251 -11.95 5.35 7.97
CA VAL A 251 -12.07 6.16 9.20
C VAL A 251 -13.38 6.96 9.20
N ILE A 252 -13.71 7.61 8.09
CA ILE A 252 -14.93 8.41 7.97
C ILE A 252 -16.17 7.52 8.11
N SER A 253 -16.17 6.35 7.45
CA SER A 253 -17.27 5.39 7.56
C SER A 253 -17.41 4.85 8.97
N ALA A 254 -16.32 4.46 9.64
CA ALA A 254 -16.36 4.00 11.03
C ALA A 254 -17.00 5.03 11.97
N ILE A 255 -16.60 6.30 11.84
CA ILE A 255 -17.16 7.40 12.64
C ILE A 255 -18.63 7.65 12.30
N ASP A 256 -19.03 7.66 11.02
CA ASP A 256 -20.43 7.88 10.63
C ASP A 256 -21.32 6.72 11.09
N ALA A 257 -20.87 5.47 10.97
CA ALA A 257 -21.57 4.29 11.47
C ALA A 257 -21.84 4.38 12.97
N ALA A 258 -20.82 4.73 13.76
CA ALA A 258 -20.95 4.90 15.21
C ALA A 258 -21.97 6.00 15.56
N ARG A 259 -21.89 7.14 14.88
CA ARG A 259 -22.82 8.27 15.08
C ARG A 259 -24.24 7.92 14.66
N THR A 260 -24.40 7.19 13.56
CA THR A 260 -25.71 6.75 13.06
C THR A 260 -26.36 5.76 14.04
N ALA A 261 -25.60 4.80 14.56
CA ALA A 261 -26.08 3.86 15.59
C ALA A 261 -26.46 4.59 16.88
N ARG A 262 -25.62 5.53 17.36
CA ARG A 262 -25.90 6.31 18.57
C ARG A 262 -27.15 7.19 18.41
N GLY A 263 -27.27 7.90 17.28
CA GLY A 263 -28.43 8.75 17.02
C GLY A 263 -29.74 7.96 17.00
N ARG A 264 -29.72 6.75 16.45
CA ARG A 264 -30.89 5.87 16.45
C ARG A 264 -31.23 5.32 17.83
N ALA A 265 -30.24 4.95 18.63
CA ALA A 265 -30.45 4.56 20.04
C ALA A 265 -31.08 5.71 20.85
N GLN A 266 -30.74 6.95 20.51
CA GLN A 266 -31.31 8.16 21.13
C GLN A 266 -32.68 8.57 20.55
N GLY A 267 -33.32 7.76 19.71
CA GLY A 267 -34.64 8.06 19.14
C GLY A 267 -34.65 9.16 18.07
N VAL A 268 -33.49 9.57 17.54
CA VAL A 268 -33.43 10.58 16.48
C VAL A 268 -34.04 10.02 15.20
N ASP A 269 -34.96 10.78 14.60
CA ASP A 269 -35.62 10.43 13.35
C ASP A 269 -34.60 10.06 12.24
N PRO A 270 -34.74 8.88 11.60
CA PRO A 270 -33.89 8.44 10.50
C PRO A 270 -33.74 9.46 9.36
N ALA A 271 -34.79 10.19 8.99
CA ALA A 271 -34.71 11.18 7.92
C ALA A 271 -33.86 12.40 8.31
N THR A 272 -33.77 12.69 9.61
CA THR A 272 -32.90 13.74 10.16
C THR A 272 -31.43 13.27 10.20
N LEU A 273 -31.17 11.99 10.48
CA LEU A 273 -29.82 11.40 10.43
C LEU A 273 -29.28 11.31 9.00
N GLU A 274 -30.13 11.04 8.00
CA GLU A 274 -29.74 11.03 6.58
C GLU A 274 -29.36 12.43 6.06
N ARG A 275 -29.98 13.49 6.58
CA ARG A 275 -29.72 14.88 6.13
C ARG A 275 -28.46 15.51 6.74
N ARG A 276 -27.97 14.98 7.88
CA ARG A 276 -26.88 15.59 8.67
C ARG A 276 -25.47 15.38 8.12
N THR A 277 -25.23 14.34 7.31
CA THR A 277 -23.90 14.09 6.73
C THR A 277 -23.98 14.31 5.23
N ARG A 278 -23.46 15.45 4.74
CA ARG A 278 -23.30 15.70 3.30
C ARG A 278 -21.81 15.63 2.96
N PHE A 279 -21.49 14.83 1.95
CA PHE A 279 -20.17 14.73 1.37
C PHE A 279 -20.16 15.52 0.07
N LEU A 280 -19.22 16.46 -0.05
CA LEU A 280 -18.90 17.11 -1.30
C LEU A 280 -17.58 16.52 -1.79
N PHE A 281 -17.63 15.89 -2.95
CA PHE A 281 -16.43 15.58 -3.70
C PHE A 281 -16.18 16.74 -4.65
N THR A 282 -15.02 17.38 -4.54
CA THR A 282 -14.63 18.50 -5.40
C THR A 282 -13.20 18.30 -5.89
N LEU A 283 -12.94 18.67 -7.13
CA LEU A 283 -11.59 18.69 -7.68
C LEU A 283 -11.00 20.07 -7.37
N HIS A 284 -9.99 20.09 -6.51
CA HIS A 284 -9.30 21.33 -6.16
C HIS A 284 -8.06 21.49 -7.04
N GLN A 285 -7.89 22.66 -7.65
CA GLN A 285 -6.75 22.92 -8.51
C GLN A 285 -5.52 23.28 -7.66
N GLY A 286 -4.55 22.37 -7.58
CA GLY A 286 -3.27 22.60 -6.91
C GLY A 286 -2.16 22.99 -7.88
N SER A 287 -1.00 23.41 -7.36
CA SER A 287 0.18 23.79 -8.17
C SER A 287 0.78 22.65 -8.99
N ARG A 288 0.35 21.40 -8.76
CA ARG A 288 0.80 20.18 -9.45
C ARG A 288 -0.34 19.41 -10.15
N GLY A 289 -1.51 20.02 -10.33
CA GLY A 289 -2.68 19.40 -10.97
C GLY A 289 -3.95 19.37 -10.10
N GLU A 290 -4.99 18.70 -10.60
CA GLU A 290 -6.25 18.52 -9.88
C GLU A 290 -6.11 17.49 -8.76
N VAL A 291 -6.42 17.90 -7.53
CA VAL A 291 -6.40 17.05 -6.34
C VAL A 291 -7.84 16.75 -5.94
N PRO A 292 -8.27 15.48 -5.89
CA PRO A 292 -9.59 15.14 -5.39
C PRO A 292 -9.68 15.45 -3.90
N MET A 293 -10.68 16.24 -3.52
CA MET A 293 -10.95 16.60 -2.14
C MET A 293 -12.35 16.13 -1.74
N LEU A 294 -12.41 15.34 -0.67
CA LEU A 294 -13.65 14.95 -0.02
C LEU A 294 -13.87 15.83 1.20
N MET A 295 -14.84 16.74 1.12
CA MET A 295 -15.29 17.54 2.27
C MET A 295 -16.54 16.91 2.87
N ALA A 296 -16.48 16.56 4.15
CA ALA A 296 -17.68 16.32 4.95
C ALA A 296 -18.09 17.66 5.58
N PHE A 297 -19.28 18.17 5.25
CA PHE A 297 -19.77 19.41 5.85
C PHE A 297 -21.16 19.24 6.44
N LYS A 298 -21.40 19.98 7.52
CA LYS A 298 -22.70 20.11 8.16
C LYS A 298 -23.31 21.42 7.67
N PRO A 299 -24.42 21.42 6.91
CA PRO A 299 -25.11 22.66 6.60
C PRO A 299 -25.58 23.28 7.93
N PHE A 300 -25.29 24.57 8.10
CA PHE A 300 -25.97 25.38 9.10
C PHE A 300 -27.33 25.72 8.51
N ASP A 301 -28.40 25.22 9.15
CA ASP A 301 -29.74 25.77 8.97
C ASP A 301 -29.87 27.04 9.84
#